data_AF-A0A933B1P1-F1
#
_entry.id   AF-A0A933B1P1-F1
#
_cell.length_a   1.000
_cell.length_b   1.000
_cell.length_c   1.000
_cell.angle_alpha   90.00
_cell.angle_beta   90.00
_cell.angle_gamma   90.00
#
_symmetry.space_group_name_H-M   'P 1'
#
loop_
_entity.id
_entity.type
_entity.pdbx_description
1 polymer ?
#
loop_
_entity_poly.entity_id
_entity_poly.type
_entity_poly.pdbx_seq_one_letter_code
_entity_poly.pdbx_strand_id
1 'polypeptide(L)' 'MTSHFLFDKLKSMRCDTCGKEVTEVSRVMVDAGYDRTLARPLYNCPECFKKKEEAKARNRNQQKTPPA' A
#
# COMPACT_ATOMS: atom_id res chain seq x y z
N MET A 1 25.24 7.19 -31.36
CA MET A 1 23.88 7.77 -31.34
C MET A 1 23.40 7.72 -29.91
N THR A 2 23.47 8.89 -29.27
CA THR A 2 23.36 9.11 -27.82
C THR A 2 21.97 8.74 -27.32
N SER A 3 21.97 7.94 -26.26
CA SER A 3 20.81 7.46 -25.51
C SER A 3 19.88 8.61 -25.08
N HIS A 4 18.88 8.90 -25.90
CA HIS A 4 17.72 9.73 -25.56
C HIS A 4 16.51 8.81 -25.34
N PHE A 5 16.51 8.02 -24.27
CA PHE A 5 15.29 7.37 -23.79
C PHE A 5 15.02 7.81 -22.36
N LEU A 6 14.48 9.02 -22.25
CA LEU A 6 13.43 9.42 -21.31
C LEU A 6 13.65 8.98 -19.85
N PHE A 7 14.61 9.60 -19.17
CA PHE A 7 14.74 9.51 -17.71
C PHE A 7 13.76 10.44 -16.95
N ASP A 8 13.05 11.34 -17.65
CA ASP A 8 12.42 12.50 -17.00
C ASP A 8 10.91 12.57 -17.17
N LYS A 9 10.22 11.76 -16.37
CA LYS A 9 9.11 12.24 -15.54
C LYS A 9 8.73 11.15 -14.56
N LEU A 10 9.49 11.04 -13.47
CA LEU A 10 9.01 10.35 -12.26
C LEU A 10 7.79 11.15 -11.77
N LYS A 11 6.59 10.76 -12.24
CA LYS A 11 5.34 11.35 -11.81
C LYS A 11 5.20 11.04 -10.32
N SER A 12 5.34 12.07 -9.48
CA SER A 12 5.09 11.93 -8.05
C SER A 12 3.63 11.51 -7.84
N MET A 13 3.44 10.51 -6.99
CA MET A 13 2.15 10.00 -6.58
C MET A 13 1.95 10.33 -5.11
N ARG A 14 0.73 10.69 -4.73
CA ARG A 14 0.40 11.04 -3.35
C ARG A 14 -0.06 9.80 -2.59
N CYS A 15 0.54 9.56 -1.42
CA CYS A 15 0.07 8.53 -0.49
C CYS A 15 -1.28 8.95 0.11
N ASP A 16 -2.32 8.12 -0.02
CA ASP A 16 -3.64 8.34 0.59
C ASP A 16 -3.61 8.28 2.13
N THR A 17 -2.61 7.63 2.73
CA THR A 17 -2.52 7.47 4.20
C THR A 17 -1.76 8.61 4.89
N CYS A 18 -0.59 8.99 4.38
CA CYS A 18 0.26 10.01 5.02
C CYS A 18 0.35 11.31 4.22
N GLY A 19 -0.20 11.36 3.00
CA GLY A 19 -0.21 12.55 2.16
C GLY A 19 1.12 12.90 1.48
N LYS A 20 2.21 12.16 1.72
CA LYS A 20 3.53 12.39 1.11
C LYS A 20 3.50 12.13 -0.40
N GLU A 21 4.25 12.94 -1.13
CA GLU A 21 4.58 12.69 -2.54
C GLU A 21 5.74 11.72 -2.63
N VAL A 22 5.56 10.64 -3.37
CA VAL A 22 6.53 9.56 -3.54
C VAL A 22 6.57 9.12 -4.99
N THR A 23 7.69 8.56 -5.43
CA THR A 23 7.84 8.02 -6.80
C THR A 23 7.11 6.71 -7.00
N GLU A 24 6.76 6.02 -5.91
CA GLU A 24 6.12 4.70 -5.93
C GLU A 24 5.03 4.61 -4.87
N VAL A 25 3.88 4.06 -5.26
CA VAL A 25 2.78 3.73 -4.36
C VAL A 25 2.29 2.30 -4.61
N SER A 26 1.96 1.59 -3.53
CA SER A 26 1.38 0.26 -3.58
C SER A 26 -0.12 0.33 -3.26
N ARG A 27 -0.93 -0.41 -4.03
CA ARG A 27 -2.38 -0.52 -3.77
C ARG A 27 -2.61 -1.34 -2.51
N VAL A 28 -3.45 -0.82 -1.63
CA VAL A 28 -3.74 -1.43 -0.34
C VAL A 28 -5.14 -2.01 -0.33
N MET A 29 -5.26 -3.32 -0.09
CA MET A 29 -6.57 -3.91 0.23
C MET A 29 -6.98 -3.58 1.66
N VAL A 30 -8.20 -3.05 1.79
CA VAL A 30 -8.94 -2.92 3.07
C VAL A 30 -9.43 -4.32 3.49
N ASP A 31 -9.68 -4.49 4.80
CA ASP A 31 -9.99 -5.77 5.46
C ASP A 31 -11.14 -6.58 4.83
N ALA A 32 -11.22 -7.85 5.21
CA ALA A 32 -12.12 -8.85 4.62
C ALA A 32 -13.62 -8.50 4.67
N GLY A 33 -14.04 -7.60 5.57
CA GLY A 33 -15.43 -7.13 5.68
C GLY A 33 -15.77 -5.92 4.81
N TYR A 34 -14.82 -5.38 4.04
CA TYR A 34 -15.06 -4.21 3.21
C TYR A 34 -15.49 -4.62 1.79
N ASP A 35 -16.64 -4.11 1.32
CA ASP A 35 -17.14 -4.39 -0.03
C ASP A 35 -16.19 -3.80 -1.09
N ARG A 36 -15.44 -4.69 -1.74
CA ARG A 36 -14.42 -4.34 -2.73
C ARG A 36 -14.99 -3.73 -4.01
N THR A 37 -16.28 -3.91 -4.27
CA THR A 37 -16.94 -3.39 -5.47
C THR A 37 -17.31 -1.91 -5.32
N LEU A 38 -17.58 -1.47 -4.08
CA LEU A 38 -17.90 -0.09 -3.73
C LEU A 38 -16.69 0.70 -3.18
N ALA A 39 -15.61 -0.01 -2.86
CA ALA A 39 -14.38 0.53 -2.30
C ALA A 39 -13.54 1.33 -3.31
N ARG A 40 -13.28 2.62 -3.02
CA ARG A 40 -12.18 3.34 -3.69
C ARG A 40 -10.83 2.66 -3.35
N PRO A 41 -9.95 2.39 -4.33
CA PRO A 41 -8.61 1.91 -4.05
C PRO A 41 -7.82 2.94 -3.25
N LEU A 42 -7.06 2.46 -2.25
CA LEU A 42 -6.10 3.27 -1.50
C LEU A 42 -4.69 2.97 -2.00
N TYR A 43 -3.91 4.03 -2.22
CA TYR A 43 -2.52 3.95 -2.66
C TYR A 43 -1.60 4.48 -1.56
N ASN A 44 -0.74 3.61 -1.05
CA ASN A 44 0.16 3.95 0.05
C ASN A 44 1.61 3.98 -0.41
N CYS A 45 2.40 4.88 0.17
CA CYS A 45 3.85 4.80 0.06
C CYS A 45 4.38 3.48 0.67
N PRO A 46 5.62 3.06 0.32
CA PRO A 46 6.20 1.80 0.79
C PRO A 46 6.19 1.67 2.32
N GLU A 47 6.43 2.77 3.05
CA GLU A 47 6.40 2.80 4.52
C GLU A 47 5.01 2.46 5.08
N CYS A 48 3.98 3.13 4.57
CA CYS A 48 2.59 2.95 5.02
C CYS A 48 2.05 1.58 4.60
N PHE A 49 2.45 1.09 3.43
CA PHE A 49 2.12 -0.26 2.98
C PHE A 49 2.72 -1.32 3.92
N LYS A 50 4.03 -1.24 4.19
CA LYS A 50 4.75 -2.18 5.06
C LYS A 50 4.14 -2.23 6.46
N LYS A 51 3.87 -1.08 7.07
CA LYS A 51 3.23 -1.00 8.40
C LYS A 51 1.89 -1.73 8.44
N LYS A 52 1.08 -1.61 7.38
CA LYS A 52 -0.22 -2.27 7.33
C LYS A 52 -0.08 -3.79 7.16
N GLU A 53 0.81 -4.24 6.28
CA GLU A 53 1.03 -5.67 6.07
C GLU A 53 1.63 -6.34 7.31
N GLU A 54 2.53 -5.66 8.04
CA GLU A 54 3.01 -6.10 9.35
C GLU A 54 1.87 -6.19 10.39
N ALA A 55 0.97 -5.21 10.43
CA ALA A 55 -0.19 -5.26 11.32
C ALA A 55 -1.13 -6.44 10.97
N LYS A 56 -1.37 -6.70 9.68
CA LYS A 56 -2.13 -7.87 9.23
C LYS A 56 -1.45 -9.18 9.62
N ALA A 57 -0.13 -9.27 9.44
CA ALA A 57 0.64 -10.45 9.82
C ALA A 57 0.55 -10.70 11.33
N ARG A 58 0.67 -9.64 12.16
CA ARG A 58 0.50 -9.73 13.62
C ARG A 58 -0.91 -10.16 14.02
N ASN A 59 -1.95 -9.61 13.39
CA ASN A 59 -3.34 -9.99 13.66
C ASN A 59 -3.63 -11.43 13.23
N ARG A 60 -3.08 -11.87 12.09
CA ARG A 60 -3.18 -13.27 11.65
C ARG A 60 -2.47 -14.22 12.63
N ASN A 61 -1.35 -13.79 13.22
CA ASN A 61 -0.63 -14.60 14.20
C ASN A 61 -1.38 -14.66 15.55
N GLN A 62 -2.05 -13.58 15.95
CA GLN A 62 -2.94 -13.57 17.14
C GLN A 62 -4.18 -14.46 16.96
N GLN A 63 -4.70 -14.61 15.74
CA GLN A 63 -5.81 -15.52 15.45
C GLN A 63 -5.42 -17.02 15.42
N LYS A 64 -4.13 -17.36 15.62
CA LYS A 64 -3.63 -18.74 15.69
C LYS A 64 -3.46 -19.28 17.12
N THR A 65 -3.78 -18.51 18.16
CA THR A 65 -3.89 -19.09 19.51
C THR A 65 -5.27 -19.72 19.62
N PRO A 66 -5.41 -21.05 19.72
CA PRO A 66 -6.70 -21.65 20.02
C PRO A 66 -7.18 -21.10 21.39
N PRO A 67 -8.49 -20.82 21.56
CA PRO A 67 -9.01 -20.58 22.90
C PRO A 67 -8.68 -21.82 23.76
N ALA A 68 -8.14 -21.57 24.95
CA ALA A 68 -7.88 -22.58 25.96
C ALA A 68 -9.19 -23.26 26.41
#